data_AF-A0A2E4J1I0-F1
#
_entry.id   AF-A0A2E4J1I0-F1
#
_cell.length_a   1.000
_cell.length_b   1.000
_cell.length_c   1.000
_cell.angle_alpha   90.00
_cell.angle_beta   90.00
_cell.angle_gamma   90.00
#
_symmetry.space_group_name_H-M   'P 1'
#
loop_
_entity.id
_entity.type
_entity.pdbx_description
1 polymer ?
#
loop_
_entity_poly.entity_id
_entity_poly.type
_entity_poly.pdbx_seq_one_letter_code
_entity_poly.pdbx_strand_id
1 'polypeptide(L)'
;MGLSGIAPPLAAQSSDESNDSPKTNQRVFSKNVAEALAARMPKYNPPEPEPEPVDEEEMQDMRDVDKPRNKIIRLPEYVVRQDKPPVFRDRDINTKAGLKKLAMKRYFYETSIALNKLTIPLFGDAESYALMLYEQDERLKNISDLNETANDIDRVDPEDAKEIRKATRDTYGRGFDDRSRNR
;
A
#
# COMPACT_ATOMS: atom_id res chain seq x y z
N MET A 1 98.77 -1.84 25.74
CA MET A 1 99.42 -3.06 25.22
C MET A 1 98.62 -3.57 24.04
N GLY A 2 99.29 -3.89 22.93
CA GLY A 2 98.79 -4.64 21.76
C GLY A 2 97.78 -3.87 20.90
N LEU A 3 98.03 -3.37 19.67
CA LEU A 3 98.70 -3.98 18.50
C LEU A 3 98.18 -5.41 18.30
N SER A 4 97.45 -5.77 17.25
CA SER A 4 97.72 -5.59 15.83
C SER A 4 96.43 -5.92 15.07
N GLY A 5 95.97 -5.16 14.07
CA GLY A 5 96.64 -5.00 12.77
C GLY A 5 95.90 -5.89 11.76
N ILE A 6 95.40 -5.41 10.62
CA ILE A 6 96.10 -5.10 9.35
C ILE A 6 94.96 -5.30 8.31
N ALA A 7 94.64 -4.50 7.30
CA ALA A 7 95.37 -3.59 6.42
C ALA A 7 94.44 -2.48 5.85
N PRO A 8 94.99 -1.44 5.18
CA PRO A 8 94.26 -0.29 4.65
C PRO A 8 94.13 -0.37 3.10
N PRO A 9 93.95 0.76 2.37
CA PRO A 9 92.71 1.40 1.98
C PRO A 9 92.57 1.41 0.43
N LEU A 10 91.53 2.04 -0.13
CA LEU A 10 91.51 2.77 -1.42
C LEU A 10 90.04 3.09 -1.71
N ALA A 11 89.61 4.34 -1.58
CA ALA A 11 89.67 5.34 -2.64
C ALA A 11 89.01 4.86 -3.93
N ALA A 12 87.83 5.41 -4.23
CA ALA A 12 87.61 6.22 -5.43
C ALA A 12 86.13 6.54 -5.59
N GLN A 13 85.87 7.81 -5.86
CA GLN A 13 84.61 8.37 -6.31
C GLN A 13 84.24 7.80 -7.69
N SER A 14 82.93 7.66 -7.93
CA SER A 14 82.22 7.98 -9.19
C SER A 14 80.76 7.53 -8.98
N SER A 15 79.77 8.42 -8.91
CA SER A 15 78.97 8.87 -10.07
C SER A 15 78.57 7.65 -10.94
N ASP A 16 77.30 7.31 -11.12
CA ASP A 16 76.18 8.16 -11.52
C ASP A 16 74.83 7.46 -11.26
N GLU A 17 73.81 8.29 -11.06
CA GLU A 17 72.42 8.14 -11.53
C GLU A 17 71.66 6.84 -11.15
N SER A 18 70.43 6.85 -10.64
CA SER A 18 69.42 7.89 -10.48
C SER A 18 68.23 7.28 -9.72
N ASN A 19 67.51 8.14 -9.01
CA ASN A 19 66.08 8.03 -8.68
C ASN A 19 65.60 6.82 -7.87
N ASP A 20 65.62 7.02 -6.55
CA ASP A 20 64.74 6.36 -5.59
C ASP A 20 63.27 6.54 -6.03
N SER A 21 62.66 5.46 -6.52
CA SER A 21 61.24 5.41 -6.91
C SER A 21 60.40 4.95 -5.71
N PRO A 22 59.24 5.56 -5.44
CA PRO A 22 58.49 5.31 -4.22
C PRO A 22 57.88 3.90 -4.21
N LYS A 23 57.92 3.30 -3.01
CA LYS A 23 57.33 2.00 -2.62
C LYS A 23 56.09 1.64 -3.44
N THR A 24 56.19 0.58 -4.22
CA THR A 24 55.06 0.03 -4.98
C THR A 24 54.00 -0.51 -4.01
N ASN A 25 52.83 0.13 -3.99
CA ASN A 25 51.63 -0.41 -3.37
C ASN A 25 51.34 -1.80 -3.95
N GLN A 26 51.22 -2.80 -3.08
CA GLN A 26 50.81 -4.16 -3.47
C GLN A 26 49.46 -4.07 -4.18
N ARG A 27 49.39 -4.53 -5.42
CA ARG A 27 48.14 -4.55 -6.19
C ARG A 27 47.22 -5.58 -5.56
N VAL A 28 46.04 -5.14 -5.11
CA VAL A 28 45.02 -5.99 -4.45
C VAL A 28 44.42 -7.03 -5.42
N PHE A 29 44.59 -6.85 -6.73
CA PHE A 29 44.06 -7.74 -7.76
C PHE A 29 45.16 -8.26 -8.71
N SER A 30 44.98 -9.48 -9.21
CA SER A 30 45.85 -10.06 -10.24
C SER A 30 45.65 -9.36 -11.59
N LYS A 31 46.71 -9.33 -12.42
CA LYS A 31 46.70 -8.64 -13.72
C LYS A 31 45.53 -9.10 -14.61
N ASN A 32 45.24 -10.40 -14.61
CA ASN A 32 44.18 -10.98 -15.42
C ASN A 32 42.77 -10.56 -14.96
N VAL A 33 42.57 -10.34 -13.65
CA VAL A 33 41.28 -9.85 -13.11
C VAL A 33 41.09 -8.37 -13.43
N ALA A 34 42.15 -7.57 -13.35
CA ALA A 34 42.11 -6.15 -13.72
C ALA A 34 41.79 -5.98 -15.22
N GLU A 35 42.37 -6.82 -16.06
CA GLU A 35 42.12 -6.79 -17.51
C GLU A 35 40.68 -7.23 -17.86
N ALA A 36 40.16 -8.27 -17.21
CA ALA A 36 38.77 -8.69 -17.38
C ALA A 36 37.76 -7.62 -16.93
N LEU A 37 38.08 -6.87 -15.88
CA LEU A 37 37.24 -5.77 -15.40
C LEU A 37 37.27 -4.60 -16.38
N ALA A 38 38.45 -4.20 -16.84
CA ALA A 38 38.62 -3.12 -17.82
C ALA A 38 37.95 -3.43 -19.16
N ALA A 39 38.00 -4.69 -19.61
CA ALA A 39 37.33 -5.15 -20.82
C ALA A 39 35.79 -5.09 -20.72
N ARG A 40 35.24 -5.14 -19.52
CA ARG A 40 33.79 -5.10 -19.26
C ARG A 40 33.28 -3.69 -18.91
N MET A 41 34.16 -2.74 -18.60
CA MET A 41 33.74 -1.38 -18.29
C MET A 41 33.23 -0.66 -19.55
N PRO A 42 32.06 0.02 -19.48
CA PRO A 42 31.55 0.78 -20.61
C PRO A 42 32.50 1.92 -20.95
N LYS A 43 32.76 2.11 -22.25
CA LYS A 43 33.62 3.19 -22.74
C LYS A 43 32.89 4.52 -22.55
N TYR A 44 33.38 5.36 -21.62
CA TYR A 44 32.79 6.68 -21.36
C TYR A 44 33.09 7.60 -22.55
N ASN A 45 32.03 8.12 -23.17
CA ASN A 45 32.14 9.19 -24.14
C ASN A 45 31.72 10.47 -23.40
N PRO A 46 32.66 11.38 -23.08
CA PRO A 46 32.29 12.63 -22.42
C PRO A 46 31.30 13.40 -23.31
N PRO A 47 30.27 14.03 -22.73
CA PRO A 47 29.37 14.88 -23.49
C PRO A 47 30.18 16.01 -24.14
N GLU A 48 29.85 16.34 -25.38
CA GLU A 48 30.46 17.46 -26.09
C GLU A 48 30.27 18.76 -25.29
N PRO A 49 31.27 19.65 -25.24
CA PRO A 49 31.16 20.91 -24.50
C PRO A 49 30.01 21.74 -25.07
N GLU A 50 29.17 22.27 -24.17
CA GLU A 50 28.01 23.08 -24.53
C GLU A 50 28.42 24.35 -25.31
N PRO A 51 27.66 24.77 -26.34
CA PRO A 51 27.93 25.99 -27.08
C PRO A 51 27.71 27.24 -26.21
N GLU A 52 28.53 28.25 -26.42
CA GLU A 52 28.50 29.54 -25.70
C GLU A 52 27.11 30.21 -25.80
N PRO A 53 26.61 30.86 -24.72
CA PRO A 53 25.30 31.49 -24.71
C PRO A 53 25.26 32.73 -25.61
N VAL A 54 24.20 32.85 -26.40
CA VAL A 54 23.94 33.98 -27.31
C VAL A 54 23.40 35.18 -26.51
N ASP A 55 23.96 36.37 -26.78
CA ASP A 55 23.68 37.64 -26.10
C ASP A 55 22.21 38.08 -26.09
N GLU A 56 21.83 38.74 -24.99
CA GLU A 56 20.47 38.98 -24.47
C GLU A 56 19.66 40.13 -25.14
N GLU A 57 19.97 40.57 -26.37
CA GLU A 57 19.51 41.89 -26.86
C GLU A 57 18.36 41.91 -27.90
N GLU A 58 17.73 40.79 -28.25
CA GLU A 58 16.41 40.83 -28.91
C GLU A 58 15.30 40.56 -27.89
N MET A 59 14.99 41.63 -27.16
CA MET A 59 13.92 41.76 -26.18
C MET A 59 12.61 41.15 -26.71
N GLN A 60 12.32 39.93 -26.27
CA GLN A 60 10.99 39.36 -26.38
C GLN A 60 10.05 40.19 -25.51
N ASP A 61 9.05 40.83 -26.12
CA ASP A 61 7.96 41.51 -25.39
C ASP A 61 7.40 40.53 -24.35
N MET A 62 7.44 40.93 -23.07
CA MET A 62 7.02 40.09 -21.94
C MET A 62 5.55 39.63 -22.01
N ARG A 63 4.76 40.13 -22.99
CA ARG A 63 3.40 39.67 -23.31
C ARG A 63 3.36 38.37 -24.14
N ASP A 64 4.48 37.94 -24.73
CA ASP A 64 4.59 36.71 -25.51
C ASP A 64 5.13 35.50 -24.73
N VAL A 65 5.48 35.69 -23.46
CA VAL A 65 6.13 34.69 -22.59
C VAL A 65 5.20 33.55 -22.16
N ASP A 66 3.88 33.71 -22.30
CA ASP A 66 2.91 32.65 -21.94
C ASP A 66 2.56 31.70 -23.10
N LYS A 67 3.26 31.80 -24.24
CA LYS A 67 3.12 30.87 -25.36
C LYS A 67 4.18 29.77 -25.23
N PRO A 68 3.81 28.49 -25.04
CA PRO A 68 4.80 27.43 -24.97
C PRO A 68 5.62 27.37 -26.27
N ARG A 69 6.93 27.08 -26.14
CA ARG A 69 7.87 26.98 -27.29
C ARG A 69 7.39 26.00 -28.38
N ASN A 70 6.58 25.02 -27.99
CA ASN A 70 5.82 24.19 -28.90
C ASN A 70 4.53 24.95 -29.23
N LYS A 71 4.32 25.37 -30.48
CA LYS A 71 3.17 26.16 -31.01
C LYS A 71 1.75 25.56 -30.75
N ILE A 72 1.64 24.57 -29.88
CA ILE A 72 0.42 23.94 -29.40
C ILE A 72 -0.28 24.92 -28.47
N ILE A 73 -1.45 25.39 -28.91
CA ILE A 73 -2.33 26.25 -28.12
C ILE A 73 -2.76 25.45 -26.88
N ARG A 74 -2.36 25.90 -25.69
CA ARG A 74 -2.86 25.33 -24.43
C ARG A 74 -4.29 25.79 -24.24
N LEU A 75 -5.20 24.83 -24.15
CA LEU A 75 -6.56 25.12 -23.72
C LEU A 75 -6.53 25.60 -22.26
N PRO A 76 -7.43 26.51 -21.85
CA PRO A 76 -7.55 26.92 -20.46
C PRO A 76 -7.87 25.70 -19.58
N GLU A 77 -7.24 25.64 -18.40
CA GLU A 77 -7.53 24.60 -17.41
C GLU A 77 -8.95 24.76 -16.90
N TYR A 78 -9.86 23.89 -17.37
CA TYR A 78 -11.21 23.83 -16.85
C TYR A 78 -11.28 22.77 -15.73
N VAL A 79 -11.67 23.19 -14.53
CA VAL A 79 -11.97 22.27 -13.43
C VAL A 79 -13.47 22.00 -13.42
N VAL A 80 -13.87 20.81 -13.86
CA VAL A 80 -15.26 20.35 -13.72
C VAL A 80 -15.51 20.04 -12.25
N ARG A 81 -16.17 20.96 -11.54
CA ARG A 81 -16.62 20.76 -10.17
C ARG A 81 -18.00 20.09 -10.20
N GLN A 82 -18.00 18.77 -10.10
CA GLN A 82 -19.21 18.00 -9.84
C GLN A 82 -19.13 17.42 -8.43
N ASP A 83 -20.28 17.33 -7.77
CA ASP A 83 -20.37 16.62 -6.50
C ASP A 83 -20.10 15.14 -6.74
N LYS A 84 -19.26 14.55 -5.88
CA LYS A 84 -18.99 13.11 -5.94
C LYS A 84 -20.32 12.37 -5.67
N PRO A 85 -20.66 11.34 -6.48
CA PRO A 85 -21.86 10.56 -6.20
C PRO A 85 -21.77 9.94 -4.80
N PRO A 86 -22.90 9.79 -4.09
CA PRO A 86 -22.90 9.18 -2.77
C PRO A 86 -22.38 7.74 -2.86
N VAL A 87 -21.44 7.40 -1.98
CA VAL A 87 -20.92 6.03 -1.85
C VAL A 87 -21.81 5.30 -0.86
N PHE A 88 -22.74 4.49 -1.36
CA PHE A 88 -23.61 3.67 -0.52
C PHE A 88 -22.84 2.50 0.07
N ARG A 89 -22.96 2.31 1.39
CA ARG A 89 -22.50 1.10 2.06
C ARG A 89 -23.57 0.03 1.95
N ASP A 90 -23.19 -1.23 2.14
CA ASP A 90 -24.14 -2.35 2.18
C ASP A 90 -25.25 -2.13 3.24
N ARG A 91 -24.95 -1.42 4.34
CA ARG A 91 -25.92 -1.06 5.40
C ARG A 91 -26.93 0.02 4.99
N ASP A 92 -26.61 0.81 3.97
CA ASP A 92 -27.46 1.91 3.52
C ASP A 92 -28.51 1.43 2.49
N ILE A 93 -28.44 0.16 2.08
CA ILE A 93 -29.31 -0.44 1.07
C ILE A 93 -30.61 -0.93 1.74
N ASN A 94 -31.64 -0.07 1.73
CA ASN A 94 -32.96 -0.39 2.29
C ASN A 94 -34.01 -0.80 1.25
N THR A 95 -33.65 -0.92 -0.02
CA THR A 95 -34.59 -1.35 -1.06
C THR A 95 -34.79 -2.87 -1.00
N LYS A 96 -36.03 -3.35 -1.22
CA LYS A 96 -36.33 -4.80 -1.17
C LYS A 96 -35.44 -5.62 -2.13
N ALA A 97 -35.25 -5.11 -3.35
CA ALA A 97 -34.39 -5.76 -4.34
C ALA A 97 -32.90 -5.71 -3.94
N GLY A 98 -32.44 -4.58 -3.40
CA GLY A 98 -31.08 -4.42 -2.91
C GLY A 98 -30.77 -5.34 -1.72
N LEU A 99 -31.71 -5.46 -0.77
CA LEU A 99 -31.60 -6.35 0.38
C LEU A 99 -31.51 -7.83 -0.04
N LYS A 100 -32.36 -8.26 -0.99
CA LYS A 100 -32.27 -9.62 -1.56
C LYS A 100 -30.90 -9.88 -2.18
N LYS A 101 -30.40 -8.94 -3.00
CA LYS A 101 -29.08 -9.06 -3.65
C LYS A 101 -27.94 -9.09 -2.62
N LEU A 102 -28.04 -8.25 -1.58
CA LEU A 102 -27.09 -8.22 -0.48
C LEU A 102 -27.10 -9.53 0.32
N ALA A 103 -28.29 -10.03 0.67
CA ALA A 103 -28.47 -11.28 1.38
C ALA A 103 -27.90 -12.46 0.58
N MET A 104 -28.19 -12.51 -0.73
CA MET A 104 -27.60 -13.52 -1.63
C MET A 104 -26.07 -13.44 -1.62
N LYS A 105 -25.49 -12.24 -1.77
CA LYS A 105 -24.03 -12.04 -1.72
C LYS A 105 -23.41 -12.50 -0.39
N ARG A 106 -24.14 -12.41 0.72
CA ARG A 106 -23.63 -12.70 2.06
C ARG A 106 -23.73 -14.18 2.45
N TYR A 107 -24.84 -14.85 2.12
CA TYR A 107 -25.09 -16.24 2.53
C TYR A 107 -24.89 -17.27 1.42
N PHE A 108 -24.87 -16.84 0.17
CA PHE A 108 -24.69 -17.71 -0.97
C PHE A 108 -23.43 -17.35 -1.76
N TYR A 109 -22.46 -18.26 -1.75
CA TYR A 109 -21.32 -18.22 -2.66
C TYR A 109 -21.73 -18.74 -4.05
N GLU A 110 -21.05 -18.31 -5.12
CA GLU A 110 -21.42 -18.63 -6.51
C GLU A 110 -21.66 -20.13 -6.77
N THR A 111 -20.88 -21.00 -6.12
CA THR A 111 -21.03 -22.46 -6.24
C THR A 111 -22.26 -23.01 -5.51
N SER A 112 -22.63 -22.41 -4.37
CA SER A 112 -23.80 -22.81 -3.59
C SER A 112 -25.11 -22.43 -4.27
N ILE A 113 -25.13 -21.33 -5.04
CA ILE A 113 -26.29 -20.91 -5.85
C ILE A 113 -26.59 -21.94 -6.95
N ALA A 114 -25.54 -22.44 -7.61
CA ALA A 114 -25.67 -23.42 -8.69
C ALA A 114 -26.15 -24.79 -8.18
N LEU A 115 -25.68 -25.22 -7.01
CA LEU A 115 -26.11 -26.47 -6.39
C LEU A 115 -27.54 -26.36 -5.82
N ASN A 116 -27.89 -25.24 -5.20
CA ASN A 116 -29.25 -25.04 -4.64
C ASN A 116 -30.36 -24.94 -5.67
N LYS A 117 -30.06 -24.64 -6.94
CA LYS A 117 -31.05 -24.72 -8.03
C LYS A 117 -31.66 -26.13 -8.17
N LEU A 118 -30.96 -27.17 -7.74
CA LEU A 118 -31.41 -28.56 -7.83
C LEU A 118 -32.01 -29.10 -6.52
N THR A 119 -31.71 -28.51 -5.36
CA THR A 119 -31.85 -29.21 -4.07
C THR A 119 -32.89 -28.64 -3.11
N ILE A 120 -33.56 -27.52 -3.41
CA ILE A 120 -34.56 -26.97 -2.47
C ILE A 120 -36.00 -27.03 -3.02
N PRO A 121 -36.69 -28.19 -2.91
CA PRO A 121 -38.11 -28.29 -3.24
C PRO A 121 -39.05 -27.76 -2.14
N LEU A 122 -38.55 -27.38 -0.95
CA LEU A 122 -39.39 -26.98 0.21
C LEU A 122 -39.38 -25.47 0.57
N PHE A 123 -38.34 -24.69 0.22
CA PHE A 123 -38.19 -23.30 0.70
C PHE A 123 -38.40 -22.20 -0.35
N GLY A 124 -38.88 -22.53 -1.55
CA GLY A 124 -39.17 -21.55 -2.58
C GLY A 124 -37.92 -20.91 -3.20
N ASP A 125 -38.05 -19.65 -3.66
CA ASP A 125 -36.99 -18.89 -4.34
C ASP A 125 -35.77 -18.70 -3.42
N ALA A 126 -34.56 -18.90 -3.96
CA ALA A 126 -33.33 -18.82 -3.19
C ALA A 126 -33.13 -17.42 -2.56
N GLU A 127 -33.67 -16.38 -3.22
CA GLU A 127 -33.63 -15.01 -2.72
C GLU A 127 -34.44 -14.82 -1.44
N SER A 128 -35.61 -15.45 -1.34
CA SER A 128 -36.46 -15.31 -0.15
C SER A 128 -35.88 -16.06 1.04
N TYR A 129 -35.26 -17.22 0.80
CA TYR A 129 -34.53 -17.91 1.84
C TYR A 129 -33.29 -17.12 2.31
N ALA A 130 -32.53 -16.53 1.40
CA ALA A 130 -31.41 -15.65 1.75
C ALA A 130 -31.88 -14.47 2.61
N LEU A 131 -32.97 -13.82 2.22
CA LEU A 131 -33.56 -12.71 2.96
C LEU A 131 -33.97 -13.13 4.37
N MET A 132 -34.60 -14.30 4.53
CA MET A 132 -34.96 -14.84 5.83
C MET A 132 -33.73 -15.04 6.74
N LEU A 133 -32.63 -15.59 6.19
CA LEU A 133 -31.37 -15.73 6.92
C LEU A 133 -30.78 -14.38 7.33
N TYR A 134 -30.80 -13.41 6.41
CA TYR A 134 -30.34 -12.06 6.68
C TYR A 134 -31.12 -11.39 7.81
N GLU A 135 -32.45 -11.42 7.74
CA GLU A 135 -33.33 -10.86 8.77
C GLU A 135 -33.11 -11.52 10.13
N GLN A 136 -32.85 -12.83 10.14
CA GLN A 136 -32.53 -13.56 11.37
C GLN A 136 -31.18 -13.12 11.96
N ASP A 137 -30.15 -12.95 11.14
CA ASP A 137 -28.83 -12.51 11.58
C ASP A 137 -28.86 -11.07 12.10
N GLU A 138 -29.53 -10.16 11.39
CA GLU A 138 -29.73 -8.78 11.84
C GLU A 138 -30.51 -8.73 13.18
N ARG A 139 -31.52 -9.57 13.35
CA ARG A 139 -32.20 -9.73 14.64
C ARG A 139 -31.23 -10.18 15.74
N LEU A 140 -30.41 -11.20 15.49
CA LEU A 140 -29.48 -11.71 16.49
C LEU A 140 -28.44 -10.67 16.89
N LYS A 141 -27.93 -9.88 15.93
CA LYS A 141 -27.04 -8.75 16.21
C LYS A 141 -27.72 -7.68 17.04
N ASN A 142 -28.94 -7.27 16.68
CA ASN A 142 -29.67 -6.29 17.48
C ASN A 142 -29.90 -6.78 18.92
N ILE A 143 -30.19 -8.08 19.11
CA ILE A 143 -30.28 -8.68 20.44
C ILE A 143 -28.93 -8.65 21.16
N SER A 144 -27.82 -9.00 20.50
CA SER A 144 -26.51 -8.99 21.14
C SER A 144 -26.11 -7.58 21.57
N ASP A 145 -26.28 -6.61 20.69
CA ASP A 145 -25.91 -5.22 20.91
C ASP A 145 -26.74 -4.65 22.08
N LEU A 146 -28.05 -4.89 22.10
CA LEU A 146 -28.91 -4.43 23.19
C LEU A 146 -28.58 -5.12 24.52
N ASN A 147 -28.25 -6.41 24.52
CA ASN A 147 -27.82 -7.09 25.74
C ASN A 147 -26.47 -6.58 26.25
N GLU A 148 -25.53 -6.26 25.35
CA GLU A 148 -24.26 -5.63 25.71
C GLU A 148 -24.49 -4.25 26.34
N THR A 149 -25.33 -3.41 25.70
CA THR A 149 -25.70 -2.10 26.28
C THR A 149 -26.36 -2.24 27.66
N ALA A 150 -27.25 -3.23 27.82
CA ALA A 150 -27.88 -3.48 29.11
C ALA A 150 -26.85 -3.90 30.16
N ASN A 151 -25.85 -4.71 29.81
CA ASN A 151 -24.79 -5.13 30.74
C ASN A 151 -23.87 -3.97 31.15
N ASP A 152 -23.63 -3.02 30.24
CA ASP A 152 -22.88 -1.81 30.57
C ASP A 152 -23.66 -0.88 31.49
N ILE A 153 -24.97 -0.70 31.22
CA ILE A 153 -25.88 0.12 32.04
C ILE A 153 -26.11 -0.50 33.42
N ASP A 154 -26.14 -1.84 33.53
CA ASP A 154 -26.34 -2.59 34.79
C ASP A 154 -25.35 -2.17 35.90
N ARG A 155 -24.16 -1.68 35.51
CA ARG A 155 -23.13 -1.19 36.44
C ARG A 155 -23.48 0.15 37.08
N VAL A 156 -24.34 0.94 36.44
CA VAL A 156 -24.72 2.30 36.84
C VAL A 156 -26.17 2.32 37.32
N ASP A 157 -27.09 1.77 36.53
CA ASP A 157 -28.52 1.68 36.83
C ASP A 157 -29.07 0.27 36.50
N PRO A 158 -29.36 -0.56 37.52
CA PRO A 158 -29.85 -1.91 37.30
C PRO A 158 -31.33 -1.97 36.90
N GLU A 159 -32.14 -0.94 37.16
CA GLU A 159 -33.56 -0.94 36.79
C GLU A 159 -33.71 -0.70 35.28
N ASP A 160 -33.01 0.30 34.75
CA ASP A 160 -32.97 0.58 33.30
C ASP A 160 -32.43 -0.63 32.52
N ALA A 161 -31.40 -1.30 33.04
CA ALA A 161 -30.87 -2.51 32.41
C ALA A 161 -31.90 -3.65 32.32
N LYS A 162 -32.76 -3.82 33.35
CA LYS A 162 -33.86 -4.79 33.31
C LYS A 162 -34.90 -4.41 32.28
N GLU A 163 -35.23 -3.12 32.16
CA GLU A 163 -36.19 -2.63 31.17
C GLU A 163 -35.69 -2.88 29.75
N ILE A 164 -34.41 -2.60 29.46
CA ILE A 164 -33.81 -2.87 28.15
C ILE A 164 -33.85 -4.36 27.82
N ARG A 165 -33.49 -5.24 28.76
CA ARG A 165 -33.55 -6.70 28.56
C ARG A 165 -34.98 -7.17 28.30
N LYS A 166 -35.97 -6.59 29.00
CA LYS A 166 -37.39 -6.88 28.79
C LYS A 166 -37.86 -6.40 27.42
N ALA A 167 -37.61 -5.14 27.06
CA ALA A 167 -37.97 -4.57 25.77
C ALA A 167 -37.32 -5.32 24.59
N THR A 168 -36.06 -5.75 24.75
CA THR A 168 -35.35 -6.57 23.77
C THR A 168 -36.04 -7.91 23.57
N ARG A 169 -36.43 -8.58 24.67
CA ARG A 169 -37.18 -9.85 24.64
C ARG A 169 -38.56 -9.66 24.00
N ASP A 170 -39.27 -8.60 24.32
CA ASP A 170 -40.63 -8.36 23.82
C ASP A 170 -40.61 -8.00 22.32
N THR A 171 -39.61 -7.24 21.87
CA THR A 171 -39.49 -6.79 20.47
C THR A 171 -38.99 -7.90 19.55
N TYR A 172 -37.97 -8.65 20.00
CA TYR A 172 -37.32 -9.65 19.16
C TYR A 172 -37.65 -11.09 19.56
N GLY A 173 -38.36 -11.35 20.65
CA GLY A 173 -38.75 -12.70 21.06
C GLY A 173 -39.59 -13.40 20.01
N ARG A 174 -39.21 -14.62 19.62
CA ARG A 174 -40.09 -15.46 18.80
C ARG A 174 -40.99 -16.23 19.76
N GLY A 175 -42.30 -16.33 19.47
CA GLY A 175 -43.26 -17.09 20.30
C GLY A 175 -42.96 -18.59 20.48
N PHE A 176 -41.91 -19.13 19.85
CA PHE A 176 -41.37 -20.46 20.17
C PHE A 176 -40.53 -20.45 21.46
N ASP A 177 -39.76 -19.38 21.71
CA ASP A 177 -38.87 -19.26 22.89
C ASP A 177 -39.64 -18.98 24.20
N ASP A 178 -40.81 -18.33 24.14
CA ASP A 178 -41.65 -18.14 25.34
C ASP A 178 -42.31 -19.43 25.82
N ARG A 179 -42.55 -20.39 24.90
CA ARG A 179 -43.18 -21.67 25.24
C ARG A 179 -42.23 -22.63 25.96
N SER A 180 -40.91 -22.46 25.84
CA SER A 180 -39.92 -23.31 26.50
C SER A 180 -39.60 -22.89 27.93
N ARG A 181 -39.90 -21.64 28.32
CA ARG A 181 -39.65 -21.13 29.68
C ARG A 181 -40.80 -21.33 30.66
N ASN A 182 -42.02 -21.58 30.16
CA ASN A 182 -43.22 -21.83 30.97
C ASN A 182 -43.46 -23.33 31.24
N ARG A 183 -42.42 -24.17 31.19
CA ARG A 183 -42.46 -25.58 31.58
C ARG A 183 -41.49 -25.87 32.70
#